data_AF-A0A5N6PH26-F1
#
_entry.id   AF-A0A5N6PH26-F1
#
_cell.length_a   1.000
_cell.length_b   1.000
_cell.length_c   1.000
_cell.angle_alpha   90.00
_cell.angle_beta   90.00
_cell.angle_gamma   90.00
#
_symmetry.space_group_name_H-M   'P 1'
#
loop_
_entity.id
_entity.type
_entity.pdbx_description
1 polymer ?
#
loop_
_entity_poly.entity_id
_entity_poly.type
_entity_poly.pdbx_seq_one_letter_code
_entity_poly.pdbx_strand_id
1 'polypeptide(L)'
;MLMSSSKHIAIGCRSENVAFLKCKKEDPNPEKCLDKGRQVTRCVLSLLKDLHQKCTKEMDAYAGCMYYNTDEFELCRKEQKEFEKACPLN
;
A
#
# COMPACT_ATOMS: atom_id res chain seq x y z
N MET A 1 3.31 4.53 6.48
CA MET A 1 3.09 4.72 5.02
C MET A 1 2.62 3.45 4.31
N LEU A 2 3.38 2.35 4.28
CA LEU A 2 2.92 1.12 3.58
C LEU A 2 1.66 0.52 4.23
N MET A 3 1.64 0.42 5.56
CA MET A 3 0.49 -0.14 6.29
C MET A 3 -0.76 0.74 6.20
N SER A 4 -0.61 2.06 6.30
CA SER A 4 -1.70 3.02 6.09
C SER A 4 -2.30 2.93 4.67
N SER A 5 -1.50 2.59 3.65
CA SER A 5 -1.95 2.43 2.27
C SER A 5 -2.28 0.98 1.88
N SER A 6 -2.20 0.02 2.81
CA SER A 6 -2.30 -1.42 2.51
C SER A 6 -3.57 -1.80 1.77
N LYS A 7 -4.73 -1.22 2.13
CA LYS A 7 -6.01 -1.45 1.44
C LYS A 7 -5.98 -0.98 -0.01
N HIS A 8 -5.43 0.22 -0.27
CA HIS A 8 -5.27 0.74 -1.63
C HIS A 8 -4.28 -0.11 -2.44
N ILE A 9 -3.18 -0.57 -1.83
CA ILE A 9 -2.21 -1.46 -2.49
C ILE A 9 -2.86 -2.79 -2.86
N ALA A 10 -3.68 -3.35 -1.96
CA ALA A 10 -4.36 -4.62 -2.17
C ALA A 10 -5.31 -4.59 -3.37
N ILE A 11 -5.93 -3.45 -3.67
CA ILE A 11 -6.83 -3.27 -4.80
C ILE A 11 -6.05 -2.81 -6.04
N GLY A 12 -5.33 -1.69 -5.94
CA GLY A 12 -4.69 -1.02 -7.06
C GLY A 12 -3.46 -1.72 -7.65
N CYS A 13 -2.79 -2.59 -6.87
CA CYS A 13 -1.61 -3.35 -7.33
C CYS A 13 -1.82 -4.87 -7.22
N ARG A 14 -3.09 -5.33 -7.24
CA ARG A 14 -3.44 -6.74 -7.04
C ARG A 14 -2.78 -7.66 -8.06
N SER A 15 -2.83 -7.28 -9.34
CA SER A 15 -2.30 -8.07 -10.46
C SER A 15 -0.80 -8.34 -10.32
N GLU A 16 -0.03 -7.30 -10.05
CA GLU A 16 1.42 -7.31 -9.88
C GLU A 16 1.79 -8.14 -8.65
N ASN A 17 1.10 -7.91 -7.53
CA ASN A 17 1.32 -8.65 -6.27
C ASN A 17 1.07 -10.16 -6.46
N VAL A 18 -0.06 -10.53 -7.06
CA VAL A 18 -0.39 -11.94 -7.32
C VAL A 18 0.62 -12.57 -8.29
N ALA A 19 1.04 -11.86 -9.33
CA ALA A 19 2.05 -12.36 -10.26
C ALA A 19 3.40 -12.61 -9.56
N PHE A 20 3.84 -11.69 -8.69
CA PHE A 20 5.06 -11.86 -7.91
C PHE A 20 4.97 -13.03 -6.94
N LEU A 21 3.86 -13.18 -6.22
CA LEU A 21 3.62 -14.30 -5.30
C LEU A 21 3.59 -15.66 -6.02
N LYS A 22 2.96 -15.73 -7.21
CA LYS A 22 2.97 -16.96 -8.03
C LYS A 22 4.39 -17.35 -8.43
N CYS A 23 5.19 -16.40 -8.89
CA CYS A 23 6.60 -16.65 -9.23
C CYS A 23 7.38 -17.18 -8.03
N LYS A 24 7.22 -16.55 -6.85
CA LYS A 24 7.88 -16.99 -5.61
C LYS A 24 7.44 -18.36 -5.13
N LYS A 25 6.20 -18.76 -5.42
CA LYS A 25 5.68 -20.09 -5.11
C LYS A 25 6.26 -21.17 -6.04
N GLU A 26 6.54 -20.82 -7.29
CA GLU A 26 7.16 -21.73 -8.27
C GLU A 26 8.66 -21.90 -8.02
N ASP A 27 9.38 -20.81 -7.73
CA ASP A 27 10.81 -20.83 -7.42
C ASP A 27 11.16 -19.78 -6.34
N PRO A 28 11.71 -20.17 -5.19
CA PRO A 28 12.08 -19.23 -4.13
C PRO A 28 13.27 -18.34 -4.49
N ASN A 29 14.07 -18.68 -5.51
CA ASN A 29 15.25 -17.93 -5.91
C ASN A 29 14.88 -16.47 -6.23
N PRO A 30 15.46 -15.48 -5.51
CA PRO A 30 15.13 -14.07 -5.71
C PRO A 30 15.39 -13.57 -7.13
N GLU A 31 16.40 -14.08 -7.83
CA GLU A 31 16.79 -13.62 -9.17
C GLU A 31 15.71 -13.91 -10.22
N LYS A 32 15.00 -15.04 -10.08
CA LYS A 32 13.97 -15.48 -11.03
C LYS A 32 12.75 -14.57 -11.06
N CYS A 33 12.48 -13.86 -9.96
CA CYS A 33 11.30 -13.01 -9.81
C CYS A 33 11.62 -11.51 -9.76
N LEU A 34 12.87 -11.10 -10.06
CA LEU A 34 13.29 -9.69 -9.99
C LEU A 34 12.44 -8.76 -10.85
N ASP A 35 12.09 -9.18 -12.07
CA ASP A 35 11.28 -8.36 -12.97
C ASP A 35 9.87 -8.10 -12.39
N LYS A 36 9.21 -9.14 -11.91
CA LYS A 36 7.90 -9.02 -11.24
C LYS A 36 7.99 -8.19 -9.95
N GLY A 37 9.09 -8.31 -9.21
CA GLY A 37 9.36 -7.46 -8.05
C GLY A 37 9.46 -5.98 -8.42
N ARG A 38 10.15 -5.64 -9.52
CA ARG A 38 10.22 -4.27 -10.05
C ARG A 38 8.84 -3.75 -10.47
N GLN A 39 8.00 -4.61 -11.07
CA GLN A 39 6.63 -4.24 -11.44
C GLN A 39 5.77 -3.92 -10.20
N VAL A 40 5.84 -4.76 -9.15
CA VAL A 40 5.19 -4.48 -7.85
C VAL A 40 5.65 -3.14 -7.28
N THR A 41 6.96 -2.93 -7.17
CA THR A 41 7.50 -1.69 -6.61
C THR A 41 7.09 -0.46 -7.43
N ARG A 42 7.11 -0.55 -8.76
CA ARG A 42 6.66 0.54 -9.64
C ARG A 42 5.19 0.86 -9.43
N CYS A 43 4.32 -0.14 -9.37
CA CYS A 43 2.90 0.06 -9.10
C CYS A 43 2.68 0.74 -7.75
N VAL A 44 3.29 0.20 -6.69
CA VAL A 44 3.13 0.72 -5.32
C VAL A 44 3.64 2.15 -5.20
N LEU A 45 4.81 2.47 -5.77
CA LEU A 45 5.33 3.86 -5.74
C LEU A 45 4.42 4.83 -6.50
N SER A 46 3.87 4.41 -7.65
CA SER A 46 2.92 5.23 -8.40
C SER A 46 1.64 5.47 -7.60
N LEU A 47 1.10 4.44 -6.96
CA LEU A 47 -0.08 4.54 -6.10
C LEU A 47 0.16 5.47 -4.91
N LEU A 48 1.30 5.31 -4.21
CA LEU A 48 1.65 6.15 -3.06
C LEU A 48 1.77 7.63 -3.47
N LYS A 49 2.37 7.89 -4.64
CA LYS A 49 2.45 9.24 -5.19
C LYS A 49 1.07 9.83 -5.48
N ASP A 50 0.17 9.06 -6.09
CA ASP A 50 -1.19 9.52 -6.40
C ASP A 50 -2.01 9.83 -5.14
N LEU A 51 -1.95 8.93 -4.14
CA LEU A 51 -2.60 9.14 -2.84
C LEU A 51 -2.07 10.40 -2.15
N HIS A 52 -0.75 10.56 -2.09
CA HIS A 52 -0.13 11.73 -1.46
C HIS A 52 -0.43 13.03 -2.21
N GLN A 53 -0.75 12.99 -3.51
CA GLN A 53 -1.15 14.18 -4.27
C GLN A 53 -2.63 14.54 -4.10
N LYS A 54 -3.51 13.55 -3.96
CA LYS A 54 -4.97 13.78 -3.90
C LYS A 54 -5.50 14.01 -2.49
N CYS A 55 -4.96 13.29 -1.51
CA CYS A 55 -5.43 13.28 -0.13
C CYS A 55 -4.26 13.42 0.85
N THR A 56 -3.36 14.37 0.57
CA THR A 56 -2.11 14.60 1.33
C THR A 56 -2.38 14.71 2.83
N LYS A 57 -3.31 15.58 3.22
CA LYS A 57 -3.57 15.91 4.63
C LYS A 57 -4.07 14.69 5.41
N GLU A 58 -5.04 13.98 4.86
CA GLU A 58 -5.63 12.82 5.52
C GLU A 58 -4.67 11.62 5.51
N MET A 59 -3.90 11.45 4.42
CA MET A 59 -2.87 10.42 4.34
C MET A 59 -1.76 10.66 5.38
N ASP A 60 -1.28 11.88 5.52
CA ASP A 60 -0.25 12.25 6.50
C ASP A 60 -0.74 12.07 7.93
N ALA A 61 -2.00 12.46 8.21
CA ALA A 61 -2.61 12.26 9.52
C ALA A 61 -2.71 10.77 9.87
N TYR A 62 -3.20 9.94 8.94
CA TYR A 62 -3.32 8.51 9.18
C TYR A 62 -1.95 7.82 9.27
N ALA A 63 -1.01 8.16 8.40
CA ALA A 63 0.36 7.63 8.47
C ALA A 63 1.08 8.06 9.75
N GLY A 64 0.83 9.28 10.23
CA GLY A 64 1.35 9.78 11.51
C GLY A 64 0.80 9.01 12.70
N CYS A 65 -0.51 8.74 12.73
CA CYS A 65 -1.12 7.89 13.77
C CYS A 65 -0.52 6.47 13.75
N MET A 66 -0.42 5.87 12.56
CA MET A 66 0.14 4.52 12.39
C MET A 66 1.60 4.48 12.86
N TYR A 67 2.41 5.51 12.55
CA TYR A 67 3.78 5.61 13.05
C TYR A 67 3.84 5.67 14.58
N TYR A 68 2.98 6.49 15.21
CA TYR A 68 2.93 6.63 16.67
C TYR A 68 2.52 5.32 17.37
N ASN A 69 1.59 4.57 16.77
CA ASN A 69 1.03 3.35 17.33
C ASN A 69 1.64 2.06 16.78
N THR A 70 2.81 2.12 16.13
CA THR A 70 3.52 0.95 15.56
C THR A 70 2.63 0.12 14.61
N ASP A 71 1.93 0.81 13.72
CA ASP A 71 1.00 0.26 12.75
C ASP A 71 -0.22 -0.49 13.35
N GLU A 72 -0.58 -0.23 14.62
CA GLU A 72 -1.80 -0.78 15.23
C GLU A 72 -3.06 -0.07 14.71
N PHE A 73 -3.82 -0.77 13.88
CA PHE A 73 -4.99 -0.23 13.19
C PHE A 73 -6.11 0.20 14.12
N GLU A 74 -6.34 -0.54 15.22
CA GLU A 74 -7.47 -0.23 16.12
C GLU A 74 -7.31 1.12 16.82
N LEU A 75 -6.07 1.59 16.99
CA LEU A 75 -5.77 2.88 17.60
C LEU A 75 -5.92 4.05 16.64
N CYS A 76 -6.08 3.79 15.33
CA CYS A 76 -6.10 4.80 14.27
C CYS A 76 -7.36 4.78 13.40
N ARG A 77 -8.46 4.17 13.89
CA ARG A 77 -9.72 4.04 13.13
C ARG A 77 -10.38 5.37 12.77
N LYS A 78 -10.11 6.43 13.53
CA LYS A 78 -10.63 7.77 13.26
C LYS A 78 -9.96 8.36 12.02
N GLU A 79 -8.64 8.41 12.00
CA GLU A 79 -7.82 8.91 10.90
C GLU A 79 -8.03 8.06 9.65
N GLN A 80 -8.16 6.74 9.82
CA GLN A 80 -8.52 5.83 8.72
C GLN A 80 -9.84 6.23 8.05
N LYS A 81 -10.90 6.50 8.81
CA LYS A 81 -12.21 6.90 8.25
C LYS A 81 -12.12 8.19 7.46
N GLU A 82 -11.39 9.18 7.96
CA GLU A 82 -11.19 10.45 7.25
C GLU A 82 -10.38 10.23 5.96
N PHE A 83 -9.33 9.40 6.01
CA PHE A 83 -8.55 9.04 4.84
C PHE A 83 -9.37 8.30 3.78
N GLU A 84 -10.14 7.28 4.16
CA GLU A 84 -11.00 6.52 3.24
C GLU A 84 -12.16 7.36 2.67
N LYS A 85 -12.59 8.41 3.39
CA LYS A 85 -13.57 9.38 2.88
C LYS A 85 -12.97 10.32 1.83
N ALA A 86 -11.76 10.82 2.06
CA ALA A 86 -11.05 11.69 1.12
C ALA A 86 -10.53 10.94 -0.11
N CYS A 87 -10.10 9.69 0.09
CA CYS A 87 -9.60 8.78 -0.94
C CYS A 87 -10.35 7.44 -0.84
N PRO A 88 -11.50 7.31 -1.52
CA PRO A 88 -12.26 6.06 -1.53
C PRO A 88 -11.49 4.90 -2.15
N LEU A 89 -11.81 3.70 -1.67
CA LEU A 89 -11.33 2.43 -2.22
C LEU A 89 -12.20 2.09 -3.45
N ASN A 90 -11.75 2.47 -4.64
CA ASN A 90 -12.44 2.16 -5.91
C ASN A 90 -12.04 0.77 -6.43
#